data_AF-A0A7Y5A4J2-F1
#
_entry.id   AF-A0A7Y5A4J2-F1
#
_cell.length_a   1.000
_cell.length_b   1.000
_cell.length_c   1.000
_cell.angle_alpha   90.00
_cell.angle_beta   90.00
_cell.angle_gamma   90.00
#
_symmetry.space_group_name_H-M   'P 1'
#
loop_
_entity.id
_entity.type
_entity.pdbx_description
1 polymer ?
#
loop_
_entity_poly.entity_id
_entity_poly.type
_entity_poly.pdbx_seq_one_letter_code
_entity_poly.pdbx_strand_id
1 'polypeptide(L)'
;MKITNSGELDHRAMTLMGASDKRGDGEAIGFFGSGNKYALACLLRNNLTVKIFSGETEITVEVRNTEFRSKTFGVIWINGEATSITTETGPKWKVMDAVREFWSNALDEGEAERNFIETVSGDSSLYGLPGITTIYIQSCPEINFMFSDWDKYFIDPEKLPVHKGKHGSLYLAEQTGKISNYFRRGVWCAQERNEEPLFSYSFNEINLPESRLVSSFVGMREIARVLGDCDNPKVVKALLSNVTGTLPAEWKSMEYVYNSMAEKFYKTLVEVMAESGFQYVGGIQDRERVSSEDRAKTLWCEYIPLRVIERTSVPNVMNKAEYKKGYQVIGWPIGVYD
;
A
#
# COMPACT_ATOMS: atom_id res chain seq x y z
N MET A 1 -6.10 -23.45 0.69
CA MET A 1 -6.69 -22.19 1.18
C MET A 1 -8.11 -22.10 0.68
N LYS A 2 -9.06 -21.77 1.55
CA LYS A 2 -10.46 -21.47 1.23
C LYS A 2 -10.67 -19.97 1.38
N ILE A 3 -11.32 -19.35 0.40
CA ILE A 3 -11.82 -17.97 0.43
C ILE A 3 -13.33 -18.03 0.18
N THR A 4 -14.11 -17.30 0.97
CA THR A 4 -15.56 -17.17 0.79
C THR A 4 -16.01 -15.73 0.89
N ASN A 5 -17.15 -15.44 0.28
CA ASN A 5 -17.87 -14.17 0.41
C ASN A 5 -19.37 -14.40 0.21
N SER A 6 -20.19 -13.46 0.68
CA SER A 6 -21.61 -13.42 0.36
C SER A 6 -21.84 -13.21 -1.14
N GLY A 7 -22.92 -13.78 -1.69
CA GLY A 7 -23.26 -13.66 -3.10
C GLY A 7 -22.71 -14.78 -3.96
N GLU A 8 -23.45 -15.10 -5.03
CA GLU A 8 -23.11 -16.15 -5.99
C GLU A 8 -22.42 -15.59 -7.23
N LEU A 9 -21.24 -16.11 -7.55
CA LEU A 9 -20.48 -15.72 -8.73
C LEU A 9 -21.21 -16.12 -10.02
N ASP A 10 -21.47 -15.14 -10.89
CA ASP A 10 -21.85 -15.43 -12.27
C ASP A 10 -20.64 -15.96 -13.04
N HIS A 11 -20.67 -17.23 -13.45
CA HIS A 11 -19.59 -17.87 -14.19
C HIS A 11 -19.22 -17.13 -15.50
N ARG A 12 -20.14 -16.35 -16.09
CA ARG A 12 -19.87 -15.53 -17.28
C ARG A 12 -18.84 -14.44 -17.00
N ALA A 13 -18.70 -14.01 -15.74
CA ALA A 13 -17.63 -13.11 -15.31
C ALA A 13 -16.23 -13.71 -15.53
N MET A 14 -16.10 -15.03 -15.65
CA MET A 14 -14.84 -15.71 -15.95
C MET A 14 -14.60 -15.90 -17.46
N THR A 15 -15.64 -15.89 -18.28
CA THR A 15 -15.52 -16.10 -19.74
C THR A 15 -15.49 -14.80 -20.53
N LEU A 16 -16.24 -13.77 -20.11
CA LEU A 16 -16.41 -12.52 -20.85
C LEU A 16 -15.25 -11.55 -20.61
N MET A 17 -14.48 -11.25 -21.67
CA MET A 17 -13.45 -10.22 -21.66
C MET A 17 -14.07 -8.82 -21.73
N GLY A 18 -13.61 -7.91 -20.86
CA GLY A 18 -14.04 -6.50 -20.89
C GLY A 18 -15.43 -6.22 -20.33
N ALA A 19 -16.16 -7.25 -19.88
CA ALA A 19 -17.39 -7.09 -19.10
C ALA A 19 -17.03 -6.83 -17.63
N SER A 20 -17.49 -5.70 -17.10
CA SER A 20 -17.42 -5.37 -15.68
C SER A 20 -18.58 -4.43 -15.37
N ASP A 21 -19.42 -4.86 -14.44
CA ASP A 21 -20.50 -4.12 -13.82
C ASP A 21 -20.00 -3.06 -12.81
N LYS A 22 -18.81 -3.26 -12.25
CA LYS A 22 -18.12 -2.33 -11.33
C LYS A 22 -17.49 -1.11 -12.03
N ARG A 23 -17.68 -0.92 -13.35
CA ARG A 23 -17.14 0.26 -14.06
C ARG A 23 -17.87 1.54 -13.64
N GLY A 24 -17.13 2.44 -13.00
CA GLY A 24 -17.68 3.69 -12.48
C GLY A 24 -18.20 3.57 -11.05
N ASP A 25 -18.17 2.38 -10.46
CA ASP A 25 -18.29 2.23 -9.03
C ASP A 25 -16.98 2.68 -8.39
N GLY A 26 -17.03 3.86 -7.78
CA GLY A 26 -15.92 4.42 -7.05
C GLY A 26 -15.50 3.51 -5.91
N GLU A 27 -16.41 2.72 -5.30
CA GLU A 27 -16.22 1.96 -4.06
C GLU A 27 -15.62 0.56 -4.23
N ALA A 28 -15.70 -0.03 -5.42
CA ALA A 28 -15.12 -1.34 -5.70
C ALA A 28 -13.57 -1.38 -5.58
N ILE A 29 -13.05 -2.40 -4.91
CA ILE A 29 -11.63 -2.73 -4.86
C ILE A 29 -11.20 -3.28 -6.23
N GLY A 30 -11.99 -4.19 -6.82
CA GLY A 30 -11.78 -4.75 -8.15
C GLY A 30 -12.15 -3.78 -9.29
N PHE A 31 -11.28 -3.64 -10.31
CA PHE A 31 -11.40 -2.55 -11.30
C PHE A 31 -11.63 -2.97 -12.76
N PHE A 32 -11.20 -4.17 -13.18
CA PHE A 32 -11.00 -4.44 -14.62
C PHE A 32 -11.85 -5.56 -15.21
N GLY A 33 -12.64 -6.30 -14.42
CA GLY A 33 -13.37 -7.49 -14.90
C GLY A 33 -12.47 -8.59 -15.50
N SER A 34 -11.16 -8.35 -15.59
CA SER A 34 -10.12 -9.24 -16.08
C SER A 34 -9.38 -9.93 -14.94
N GLY A 35 -9.34 -9.36 -13.75
CA GLY A 35 -8.48 -9.83 -12.67
C GLY A 35 -8.67 -11.32 -12.35
N ASN A 36 -9.91 -11.78 -12.16
CA ASN A 36 -10.21 -13.21 -11.96
C ASN A 36 -9.64 -14.12 -13.06
N LYS A 37 -9.58 -13.65 -14.30
CA LYS A 37 -9.03 -14.41 -15.44
C LYS A 37 -7.51 -14.51 -15.34
N TYR A 38 -6.85 -13.42 -14.95
CA TYR A 38 -5.40 -13.40 -14.74
C TYR A 38 -5.03 -14.24 -13.52
N ALA A 39 -5.84 -14.19 -12.46
CA ALA A 39 -5.69 -15.02 -11.27
C ALA A 39 -5.78 -16.51 -11.62
N LEU A 40 -6.81 -16.93 -12.37
CA LEU A 40 -6.95 -18.32 -12.82
C LEU A 40 -5.81 -18.75 -13.73
N ALA A 41 -5.47 -17.96 -14.74
CA ALA A 41 -4.36 -18.27 -15.64
C ALA A 41 -3.03 -18.42 -14.88
N CYS A 42 -2.77 -17.55 -13.89
CA CYS A 42 -1.59 -17.60 -13.05
C CYS A 42 -1.54 -18.90 -12.23
N LEU A 43 -2.63 -19.26 -11.54
CA LEU A 43 -2.68 -20.48 -10.71
C LEU A 43 -2.50 -21.74 -11.57
N LEU A 44 -3.23 -21.83 -12.69
CA LEU A 44 -3.16 -22.97 -13.60
C LEU A 44 -1.78 -23.10 -14.26
N ARG A 45 -1.13 -21.98 -14.65
CA ARG A 45 0.26 -21.98 -15.16
C ARG A 45 1.26 -22.52 -14.15
N ASN A 46 1.00 -22.33 -12.86
CA ASN A 46 1.84 -22.86 -11.77
C ASN A 46 1.42 -24.28 -11.34
N ASN A 47 0.58 -24.97 -12.13
CA ASN A 47 0.06 -26.30 -11.84
C ASN A 47 -0.67 -26.38 -10.48
N LEU A 48 -1.31 -25.29 -10.06
CA LEU A 48 -2.11 -25.26 -8.84
C LEU A 48 -3.56 -25.57 -9.18
N THR A 49 -4.14 -26.50 -8.43
CA THR A 49 -5.56 -26.83 -8.54
C THR A 49 -6.41 -25.73 -7.93
N VAL A 50 -7.48 -25.35 -8.62
CA VAL A 50 -8.50 -24.39 -8.15
C VAL A 50 -9.87 -25.03 -8.29
N LYS A 51 -10.68 -24.98 -7.23
CA LYS A 51 -12.12 -25.28 -7.30
C LYS A 51 -12.92 -24.06 -6.93
N ILE A 52 -13.98 -23.81 -7.68
CA ILE A 52 -14.84 -22.64 -7.51
C ILE A 52 -16.26 -23.13 -7.41
N PHE A 53 -16.98 -22.65 -6.41
CA PHE A 53 -18.41 -22.90 -6.24
C PHE A 53 -19.14 -21.57 -6.21
N SER A 54 -20.27 -21.53 -6.91
CA SER A 54 -21.26 -20.45 -6.88
C SER A 54 -22.55 -21.03 -6.34
N GLY A 55 -22.88 -20.69 -5.10
CA GLY A 55 -23.87 -21.43 -4.34
C GLY A 55 -23.39 -22.87 -4.12
N GLU A 56 -24.28 -23.84 -4.36
CA GLU A 56 -23.95 -25.27 -4.32
C GLU A 56 -23.37 -25.82 -5.64
N THR A 57 -23.30 -24.98 -6.68
CA THR A 57 -22.89 -25.41 -8.02
C THR A 57 -21.39 -25.21 -8.22
N GLU A 58 -20.68 -26.29 -8.55
CA GLU A 58 -19.27 -26.20 -8.96
C GLU A 58 -19.16 -25.56 -10.35
N ILE A 59 -18.30 -24.54 -10.46
CA ILE A 59 -17.86 -24.02 -11.74
C ILE A 59 -16.59 -24.76 -12.12
N THR A 60 -16.70 -25.62 -13.14
CA THR A 60 -15.58 -26.47 -13.54
C THR A 60 -14.56 -25.68 -14.33
N VAL A 61 -13.28 -25.86 -13.98
CA VAL A 61 -12.14 -25.19 -14.62
C VAL A 61 -11.20 -26.26 -15.17
N GLU A 62 -10.98 -26.25 -16.48
CA GLU A 62 -10.09 -27.20 -17.15
C GLU A 62 -9.06 -26.46 -18.01
N VAL A 63 -7.92 -27.10 -18.25
CA VAL A 63 -6.94 -26.65 -19.24
C VAL A 63 -6.86 -27.68 -20.35
N ARG A 64 -7.09 -27.24 -21.60
CA ARG A 64 -6.94 -28.10 -22.78
C ARG A 64 -5.90 -27.52 -23.71
N ASN A 65 -4.94 -28.35 -24.10
CA ASN A 65 -3.89 -27.97 -25.03
C ASN A 65 -4.48 -27.78 -26.43
N THR A 66 -4.20 -26.65 -27.06
CA THR A 66 -4.56 -26.33 -28.43
C THR A 66 -3.31 -25.89 -29.19
N GLU A 67 -3.15 -26.33 -30.42
CA GLU A 67 -2.09 -25.84 -31.30
C GLU A 67 -2.52 -24.53 -31.95
N PHE A 68 -1.67 -23.51 -31.84
CA PHE A 68 -1.83 -22.27 -32.59
C PHE A 68 -0.51 -21.94 -33.27
N ARG A 69 -0.49 -22.12 -34.60
CA ARG A 69 0.74 -22.16 -35.41
C ARG A 69 1.65 -23.28 -34.89
N SER A 70 2.94 -23.03 -34.72
CA SER A 70 3.93 -24.01 -34.24
C SER A 70 4.10 -24.00 -32.72
N LYS A 71 3.09 -23.60 -31.95
CA LYS A 71 3.13 -23.53 -30.49
C LYS A 71 1.87 -24.14 -29.90
N THR A 72 2.05 -24.88 -28.80
CA THR A 72 0.96 -25.42 -27.99
C THR A 72 0.65 -24.44 -26.86
N PHE A 73 -0.63 -24.15 -26.65
CA PHE A 73 -1.11 -23.31 -25.55
C PHE A 73 -2.15 -24.06 -24.74
N GLY A 74 -2.11 -23.92 -23.41
CA GLY A 74 -3.18 -24.36 -22.54
C GLY A 74 -4.32 -23.35 -22.56
N VAL A 75 -5.42 -23.66 -23.25
CA VAL A 75 -6.65 -22.86 -23.24
C VAL A 75 -7.44 -23.22 -21.99
N ILE A 76 -7.95 -22.21 -21.28
CA ILE A 76 -8.78 -22.41 -20.09
C ILE A 76 -10.23 -22.60 -20.54
N TRP A 77 -10.89 -23.62 -20.01
CA TRP A 77 -12.29 -23.95 -20.24
C TRP A 77 -13.07 -23.79 -18.94
N ILE A 78 -14.25 -23.20 -19.03
CA ILE A 78 -15.16 -22.97 -17.91
C ILE A 78 -16.47 -23.67 -18.22
N ASN A 79 -16.93 -24.57 -17.34
CA ASN A 79 -18.18 -25.33 -17.55
C ASN A 79 -18.26 -26.04 -18.92
N GLY A 80 -17.13 -26.54 -19.41
CA GLY A 80 -17.05 -27.22 -20.71
C GLY A 80 -17.05 -26.29 -21.93
N GLU A 81 -16.99 -24.97 -21.74
CA GLU A 81 -16.85 -23.98 -22.83
C GLU A 81 -15.43 -23.40 -22.88
N ALA A 82 -14.87 -23.30 -24.08
CA ALA A 82 -13.56 -22.69 -24.30
C ALA A 82 -13.61 -21.18 -24.07
N THR A 83 -12.67 -20.64 -23.30
CA THR A 83 -12.49 -19.20 -23.16
C THR A 83 -11.45 -18.65 -24.15
N SER A 84 -11.37 -17.33 -24.30
CA SER A 84 -10.27 -16.68 -25.03
C SER A 84 -8.98 -16.56 -24.20
N ILE A 85 -8.91 -17.22 -23.05
CA ILE A 85 -7.87 -17.03 -22.03
C ILE A 85 -6.99 -18.29 -22.03
N THR A 86 -5.67 -18.07 -22.01
CA THR A 86 -4.70 -19.16 -21.91
C THR A 86 -3.95 -19.08 -20.57
N THR A 87 -3.25 -20.15 -20.21
CA THR A 87 -2.31 -20.17 -19.06
C THR A 87 -1.18 -19.13 -19.20
N GLU A 88 -0.91 -18.64 -20.42
CA GLU A 88 0.09 -17.59 -20.69
C GLU A 88 -0.45 -16.17 -20.43
N THR A 89 -1.75 -16.02 -20.12
CA THR A 89 -2.34 -14.71 -19.78
C THR A 89 -1.70 -14.16 -18.51
N GLY A 90 -1.38 -12.86 -18.50
CA GLY A 90 -0.73 -12.23 -17.36
C GLY A 90 0.63 -12.85 -17.02
N PRO A 91 1.62 -12.84 -17.93
CA PRO A 91 2.89 -13.55 -17.72
C PRO A 91 3.70 -13.04 -16.52
N LYS A 92 3.43 -11.80 -16.07
CA LYS A 92 4.07 -11.18 -14.92
C LYS A 92 3.35 -11.44 -13.59
N TRP A 93 2.15 -12.01 -13.61
CA TRP A 93 1.39 -12.31 -12.40
C TRP A 93 2.02 -13.48 -11.65
N LYS A 94 2.18 -13.30 -10.34
CA LYS A 94 2.63 -14.30 -9.39
C LYS A 94 1.42 -14.90 -8.64
N VAL A 95 1.60 -16.05 -8.01
CA VAL A 95 0.54 -16.72 -7.23
C VAL A 95 -0.08 -15.78 -6.19
N MET A 96 0.76 -14.95 -5.58
CA MET A 96 0.34 -13.93 -4.61
C MET A 96 -0.62 -12.89 -5.21
N ASP A 97 -0.44 -12.50 -6.47
CA ASP A 97 -1.32 -11.57 -7.16
C ASP A 97 -2.70 -12.20 -7.40
N ALA A 98 -2.73 -13.49 -7.71
CA ALA A 98 -3.97 -14.26 -7.86
C ALA A 98 -4.76 -14.35 -6.54
N VAL A 99 -4.09 -14.66 -5.43
CA VAL A 99 -4.75 -14.73 -4.11
C VAL A 99 -5.29 -13.36 -3.69
N ARG A 100 -4.50 -12.29 -3.89
CA ARG A 100 -4.95 -10.92 -3.65
C ARG A 100 -6.19 -10.57 -4.44
N GLU A 101 -6.25 -10.94 -5.71
CA GLU A 101 -7.40 -10.65 -6.56
C GLU A 101 -8.66 -11.36 -6.05
N PHE A 102 -8.58 -12.67 -5.74
CA PHE A 102 -9.72 -13.38 -5.17
C PHE A 102 -10.16 -12.83 -3.81
N TRP A 103 -9.21 -12.47 -2.95
CA TRP A 103 -9.53 -11.85 -1.67
C TRP A 103 -10.15 -10.45 -1.84
N SER A 104 -9.66 -9.65 -2.79
CA SER A 104 -10.22 -8.33 -3.08
C SER A 104 -11.67 -8.43 -3.55
N ASN A 105 -11.95 -9.39 -4.43
CA ASN A 105 -13.31 -9.63 -4.90
C ASN A 105 -14.19 -10.15 -3.75
N ALA A 106 -13.67 -11.01 -2.88
CA ALA A 106 -14.40 -11.45 -1.69
C ALA A 106 -14.75 -10.27 -0.76
N LEU A 107 -13.83 -9.34 -0.53
CA LEU A 107 -14.08 -8.13 0.25
C LEU A 107 -15.16 -7.23 -0.36
N ASP A 108 -15.17 -7.07 -1.69
CA ASP A 108 -16.17 -6.27 -2.40
C ASP A 108 -17.60 -6.83 -2.25
N GLU A 109 -17.74 -8.16 -2.26
CA GLU A 109 -19.05 -8.81 -2.15
C GLU A 109 -19.56 -8.93 -0.71
N GLY A 110 -18.70 -8.67 0.29
CA GLY A 110 -19.02 -8.71 1.71
C GLY A 110 -18.82 -10.08 2.39
N GLU A 111 -18.83 -10.07 3.72
CA GLU A 111 -18.68 -11.27 4.58
C GLU A 111 -17.49 -12.17 4.17
N ALA A 112 -16.38 -11.52 3.81
CA ALA A 112 -15.20 -12.22 3.32
C ALA A 112 -14.54 -13.04 4.43
N GLU A 113 -14.41 -14.35 4.24
CA GLU A 113 -13.71 -15.23 5.16
C GLU A 113 -12.60 -16.00 4.47
N ARG A 114 -11.55 -16.33 5.23
CA ARG A 114 -10.45 -17.17 4.77
C ARG A 114 -10.14 -18.25 5.78
N ASN A 115 -9.84 -19.44 5.30
CA ASN A 115 -9.46 -20.58 6.13
C ASN A 115 -8.37 -21.42 5.45
N PHE A 116 -7.48 -22.02 6.24
CA PHE A 116 -6.74 -23.19 5.78
C PHE A 116 -7.52 -24.44 6.14
N ILE A 117 -7.71 -25.30 5.15
CA ILE A 117 -8.39 -26.57 5.32
C ILE A 117 -7.43 -27.64 4.84
N GLU A 118 -7.24 -28.65 5.68
CA GLU A 118 -6.49 -29.84 5.35
C GLU A 118 -7.44 -30.81 4.64
N THR A 119 -7.26 -30.97 3.33
CA THR A 119 -8.00 -31.94 2.52
C THR A 119 -7.02 -32.68 1.63
N VAL A 120 -7.28 -33.96 1.37
CA VAL A 120 -6.51 -34.75 0.41
C VAL A 120 -6.98 -34.43 -1.02
N SER A 121 -6.09 -34.50 -2.01
CA SER A 121 -6.47 -34.32 -3.42
C SER A 121 -7.57 -35.30 -3.83
N GLY A 122 -8.65 -34.81 -4.41
CA GLY A 122 -9.79 -35.64 -4.85
C GLY A 122 -10.88 -35.83 -3.79
N ASP A 123 -10.77 -35.16 -2.65
CA ASP A 123 -11.79 -35.20 -1.60
C ASP A 123 -13.12 -34.58 -2.09
N SER A 124 -14.20 -35.38 -2.00
CA SER A 124 -15.58 -34.95 -2.26
C SER A 124 -16.15 -34.09 -1.13
N SER A 125 -15.39 -33.87 -0.05
CA SER A 125 -15.74 -32.98 1.06
C SER A 125 -15.65 -31.48 0.71
N LEU A 126 -15.14 -31.13 -0.48
CA LEU A 126 -15.18 -29.75 -0.97
C LEU A 126 -16.54 -29.48 -1.61
N TYR A 127 -17.30 -28.56 -1.01
CA TYR A 127 -18.62 -28.17 -1.47
C TYR A 127 -18.81 -26.66 -1.33
N GLY A 128 -19.74 -26.12 -2.11
CA GLY A 128 -20.24 -24.75 -1.95
C GLY A 128 -21.48 -24.70 -1.06
N LEU A 129 -21.82 -23.51 -0.58
CA LEU A 129 -23.00 -23.26 0.25
C LEU A 129 -23.96 -22.33 -0.50
N PRO A 130 -25.29 -22.50 -0.37
CA PRO A 130 -26.26 -21.61 -1.02
C PRO A 130 -26.00 -20.14 -0.72
N GLY A 131 -26.08 -19.27 -1.74
CA GLY A 131 -25.91 -17.83 -1.57
C GLY A 131 -24.46 -17.36 -1.34
N ILE A 132 -23.47 -18.24 -1.44
CA ILE A 132 -22.06 -17.96 -1.14
C ILE A 132 -21.19 -18.36 -2.32
N THR A 133 -20.16 -17.56 -2.59
CA THR A 133 -19.07 -17.95 -3.48
C THR A 133 -17.97 -18.58 -2.65
N THR A 134 -17.49 -19.75 -3.06
CA THR A 134 -16.38 -20.44 -2.39
C THR A 134 -15.27 -20.76 -3.37
N ILE A 135 -14.05 -20.34 -3.05
CA ILE A 135 -12.85 -20.60 -3.85
C ILE A 135 -11.86 -21.39 -3.01
N TYR A 136 -11.51 -22.57 -3.50
CA TYR A 136 -10.45 -23.40 -2.96
C TYR A 136 -9.23 -23.32 -3.85
N ILE A 137 -8.10 -22.92 -3.27
CA ILE A 137 -6.80 -22.84 -3.94
C ILE A 137 -5.88 -23.84 -3.27
N GLN A 138 -5.26 -24.72 -4.06
CA GLN A 138 -4.25 -25.65 -3.60
C GLN A 138 -3.13 -24.89 -2.86
N SER A 139 -2.78 -25.35 -1.66
CA SER A 139 -1.68 -24.78 -0.88
C SER A 139 -0.34 -25.00 -1.60
N CYS A 140 0.51 -23.99 -1.56
CA CYS A 140 1.92 -24.05 -1.96
C CYS A 140 2.75 -23.18 -0.99
N PRO A 141 4.10 -23.25 -1.01
CA PRO A 141 4.94 -22.47 -0.10
C PRO A 141 4.64 -20.97 -0.11
N GLU A 142 4.38 -20.39 -1.28
CA GLU A 142 4.07 -18.96 -1.43
C GLU A 142 2.74 -18.58 -0.75
N ILE A 143 1.69 -19.39 -0.93
CA ILE A 143 0.38 -19.19 -0.29
C ILE A 143 0.50 -19.36 1.24
N ASN A 144 1.28 -20.35 1.69
CA ASN A 144 1.49 -20.58 3.12
C ASN A 144 2.20 -19.40 3.78
N PHE A 145 3.23 -18.87 3.10
CA PHE A 145 3.92 -17.66 3.55
C PHE A 145 3.00 -16.44 3.57
N MET A 146 2.17 -16.25 2.54
CA MET A 146 1.18 -15.17 2.52
C MET A 146 0.26 -15.23 3.72
N PHE A 147 -0.24 -16.43 4.01
CA PHE A 147 -1.24 -16.64 5.03
C PHE A 147 -0.66 -16.48 6.43
N SER A 148 0.59 -16.91 6.67
CA SER A 148 1.27 -16.65 7.94
C SER A 148 1.53 -15.16 8.17
N ASP A 149 1.78 -14.41 7.09
CA ASP A 149 2.05 -12.97 7.12
C ASP A 149 0.87 -12.15 6.58
N TRP A 150 -0.37 -12.57 6.85
CA TRP A 150 -1.56 -11.98 6.22
C TRP A 150 -1.65 -10.45 6.38
N ASP A 151 -1.33 -9.95 7.58
CA ASP A 151 -1.32 -8.54 7.94
C ASP A 151 -0.38 -7.69 7.06
N LYS A 152 0.65 -8.30 6.46
CA LYS A 152 1.55 -7.62 5.52
C LYS A 152 0.86 -7.27 4.20
N TYR A 153 -0.14 -8.08 3.81
CA TYR A 153 -0.81 -8.01 2.52
C TYR A 153 -2.21 -7.42 2.61
N PHE A 154 -2.85 -7.50 3.79
CA PHE A 154 -4.21 -7.03 3.99
C PHE A 154 -4.39 -6.36 5.35
N ILE A 155 -5.17 -5.29 5.38
CA ILE A 155 -5.66 -4.71 6.63
C ILE A 155 -6.90 -5.48 7.04
N ASP A 156 -6.90 -5.97 8.27
CA ASP A 156 -8.09 -6.55 8.89
C ASP A 156 -9.24 -5.52 8.91
N PRO A 157 -10.42 -5.82 8.34
CA PRO A 157 -11.57 -4.93 8.33
C PRO A 157 -12.00 -4.43 9.72
N GLU A 158 -11.71 -5.18 10.79
CA GLU A 158 -12.04 -4.78 12.17
C GLU A 158 -11.04 -3.76 12.75
N LYS A 159 -9.87 -3.59 12.14
CA LYS A 159 -8.85 -2.65 12.63
C LYS A 159 -9.29 -1.21 12.35
N LEU A 160 -9.38 -0.42 13.42
CA LEU A 160 -9.69 0.99 13.33
C LEU A 160 -8.44 1.83 13.04
N PRO A 161 -8.46 2.71 12.03
CA PRO A 161 -7.34 3.60 11.76
C PRO A 161 -7.18 4.66 12.85
N VAL A 162 -5.95 5.11 13.08
CA VAL A 162 -5.71 6.26 13.96
C VAL A 162 -6.12 7.59 13.33
N HIS A 163 -6.21 7.63 11.99
CA HIS A 163 -6.75 8.74 11.25
C HIS A 163 -7.49 8.22 10.01
N LYS A 164 -8.70 8.74 9.77
CA LYS A 164 -9.48 8.53 8.55
C LYS A 164 -9.83 9.88 7.96
N GLY A 165 -9.31 10.15 6.76
CA GLY A 165 -9.48 11.41 6.05
C GLY A 165 -10.11 11.21 4.67
N LYS A 166 -10.13 12.28 3.88
CA LYS A 166 -10.72 12.25 2.53
C LYS A 166 -9.93 11.35 1.58
N HIS A 167 -8.61 11.35 1.72
CA HIS A 167 -7.70 10.67 0.80
C HIS A 167 -7.37 9.23 1.21
N GLY A 168 -7.67 8.85 2.44
CA GLY A 168 -7.38 7.51 2.93
C GLY A 168 -7.38 7.43 4.44
N SER A 169 -6.87 6.31 4.94
CA SER A 169 -6.74 6.00 6.35
C SER A 169 -5.28 5.71 6.70
N LEU A 170 -4.87 6.07 7.91
CA LEU A 170 -3.53 5.85 8.45
C LEU A 170 -3.64 4.93 9.68
N TYR A 171 -2.74 3.95 9.73
CA TYR A 171 -2.64 2.97 10.79
C TYR A 171 -1.22 2.95 11.35
N LEU A 172 -1.09 2.78 12.66
CA LEU A 172 0.21 2.57 13.29
C LEU A 172 0.72 1.16 12.95
N ALA A 173 2.04 0.99 12.89
CA ALA A 173 2.67 -0.28 12.50
C ALA A 173 2.25 -1.44 13.41
N GLU A 174 2.04 -1.19 14.70
CA GLU A 174 1.52 -2.18 15.64
C GLU A 174 0.11 -2.66 15.32
N GLN A 175 -0.67 -1.88 14.55
CA GLN A 175 -2.02 -2.27 14.15
C GLN A 175 -1.99 -3.19 12.94
N THR A 176 -1.18 -2.94 11.91
CA THR A 176 -1.24 -3.67 10.61
C THR A 176 -0.23 -4.80 10.48
N GLY A 177 0.25 -5.35 11.59
CA GLY A 177 1.48 -6.13 11.59
C GLY A 177 2.67 -5.19 11.44
N LYS A 178 3.74 -5.43 12.20
CA LYS A 178 4.87 -4.51 12.50
C LYS A 178 5.60 -3.86 11.29
N ILE A 179 5.17 -4.14 10.06
CA ILE A 179 5.68 -3.62 8.80
C ILE A 179 4.68 -2.61 8.22
N SER A 180 5.11 -1.36 8.13
CA SER A 180 4.33 -0.27 7.54
C SER A 180 4.23 -0.40 6.02
N ASN A 181 3.03 -0.33 5.44
CA ASN A 181 2.81 -0.65 4.03
C ASN A 181 1.80 0.26 3.32
N TYR A 182 1.76 0.18 1.99
CA TYR A 182 0.75 0.86 1.17
C TYR A 182 -0.35 -0.12 0.78
N PHE A 183 -1.58 0.29 1.04
CA PHE A 183 -2.79 -0.44 0.73
C PHE A 183 -3.71 0.47 -0.08
N ARG A 184 -4.53 -0.12 -0.93
CA ARG A 184 -5.73 0.49 -1.49
C ARG A 184 -6.90 -0.27 -0.91
N ARG A 185 -7.74 0.39 -0.11
CA ARG A 185 -8.91 -0.22 0.54
C ARG A 185 -8.60 -1.55 1.24
N GLY A 186 -7.63 -1.51 2.14
CA GLY A 186 -7.20 -2.69 2.88
C GLY A 186 -6.40 -3.73 2.11
N VAL A 187 -6.17 -3.59 0.80
CA VAL A 187 -5.38 -4.55 0.01
C VAL A 187 -4.03 -3.96 -0.37
N TRP A 188 -2.94 -4.67 -0.09
CA TRP A 188 -1.57 -4.22 -0.35
C TRP A 188 -1.40 -3.80 -1.82
N CYS A 189 -0.64 -2.74 -2.07
CA CYS A 189 -0.43 -2.24 -3.43
C CYS A 189 0.95 -1.61 -3.65
N ALA A 190 1.98 -1.95 -2.87
CA ALA A 190 3.32 -1.34 -3.02
C ALA A 190 4.27 -2.21 -3.89
N GLN A 191 5.10 -1.58 -4.71
CA GLN A 191 6.33 -2.24 -5.21
C GLN A 191 7.43 -2.22 -4.13
N GLU A 192 8.60 -2.79 -4.43
CA GLU A 192 9.80 -2.54 -3.61
C GLU A 192 10.06 -1.03 -3.51
N ARG A 193 10.40 -0.58 -2.30
CA ARG A 193 10.53 0.84 -1.95
C ARG A 193 11.95 1.17 -1.57
N ASN A 194 12.36 2.39 -1.88
CA ASN A 194 13.62 2.94 -1.39
C ASN A 194 13.48 3.50 0.03
N GLU A 195 12.27 3.92 0.41
CA GLU A 195 11.94 4.48 1.71
C GLU A 195 10.78 3.74 2.33
N GLU A 196 10.99 3.27 3.55
CA GLU A 196 9.94 2.66 4.35
C GLU A 196 9.11 3.77 5.02
N PRO A 197 7.78 3.72 4.91
CA PRO A 197 6.92 4.64 5.63
C PRO A 197 6.96 4.30 7.13
N LEU A 198 6.72 5.30 7.96
CA LEU A 198 6.54 5.10 9.39
C LEU A 198 5.20 4.41 9.69
N PHE A 199 4.18 4.67 8.87
CA PHE A 199 2.82 4.18 9.05
C PHE A 199 2.32 3.33 7.88
N SER A 200 1.26 2.56 8.14
CA SER A 200 0.49 1.91 7.08
C SER A 200 -0.58 2.84 6.55
N TYR A 201 -0.72 2.91 5.23
CA TYR A 201 -1.65 3.79 4.55
C TYR A 201 -2.64 2.98 3.73
N SER A 202 -3.93 3.21 3.93
CA SER A 202 -4.97 2.69 3.05
C SER A 202 -5.59 3.83 2.25
N PHE A 203 -5.21 3.93 0.98
CA PHE A 203 -5.71 4.96 0.08
C PHE A 203 -7.14 4.63 -0.37
N ASN A 204 -8.01 5.65 -0.37
CA ASN A 204 -9.35 5.54 -0.93
C ASN A 204 -9.27 5.44 -2.46
N GLU A 205 -8.48 6.33 -3.07
CA GLU A 205 -8.26 6.40 -4.51
C GLU A 205 -6.78 6.45 -4.81
N ILE A 206 -6.31 5.49 -5.61
CA ILE A 206 -4.97 5.49 -6.18
C ILE A 206 -5.02 4.75 -7.52
N ASN A 207 -4.42 5.35 -8.55
CA ASN A 207 -4.41 4.74 -9.88
C ASN A 207 -3.48 3.52 -9.87
N LEU A 208 -4.07 2.34 -10.04
CA LEU A 208 -3.33 1.08 -10.10
C LEU A 208 -3.14 0.64 -11.55
N PRO A 209 -1.94 0.19 -11.95
CA PRO A 209 -1.76 -0.55 -13.20
C PRO A 209 -2.38 -1.96 -13.09
N GLU A 210 -2.35 -2.74 -14.17
CA GLU A 210 -2.84 -4.13 -14.17
C GLU A 210 -2.15 -5.02 -13.12
N SER A 211 -0.88 -4.74 -12.80
CA SER A 211 -0.16 -5.48 -11.75
C SER A 211 -0.64 -5.15 -10.34
N ARG A 212 -1.52 -4.17 -10.16
CA ARG A 212 -2.05 -3.71 -8.86
C ARG A 212 -1.01 -3.22 -7.86
N LEU A 213 0.18 -2.84 -8.34
CA LEU A 213 1.27 -2.31 -7.52
C LEU A 213 1.66 -0.91 -7.99
N VAL A 214 1.81 0.03 -7.06
CA VAL A 214 2.26 1.40 -7.30
C VAL A 214 3.74 1.55 -6.98
N SER A 215 4.38 2.48 -7.68
CA SER A 215 5.76 2.86 -7.38
C SER A 215 5.85 3.65 -6.08
N SER A 216 7.05 3.68 -5.47
CA SER A 216 7.32 4.49 -4.27
C SER A 216 6.92 5.95 -4.46
N PHE A 217 7.17 6.53 -5.65
CA PHE A 217 6.83 7.92 -5.96
C PHE A 217 5.32 8.18 -5.90
N VAL A 218 4.51 7.30 -6.51
CA VAL A 218 3.05 7.44 -6.48
C VAL A 218 2.54 7.27 -5.04
N GLY A 219 3.07 6.30 -4.30
CA GLY A 219 2.75 6.10 -2.89
C GLY A 219 3.07 7.34 -2.03
N MET A 220 4.27 7.91 -2.17
CA MET A 220 4.66 9.14 -1.45
C MET A 220 3.70 10.30 -1.71
N ARG A 221 3.27 10.50 -2.96
CA ARG A 221 2.30 11.57 -3.26
C ARG A 221 0.99 11.40 -2.49
N GLU A 222 0.49 10.17 -2.40
CA GLU A 222 -0.75 9.90 -1.67
C GLU A 222 -0.56 9.96 -0.15
N ILE A 223 0.61 9.61 0.40
CA ILE A 223 0.95 9.80 1.82
C ILE A 223 0.78 11.27 2.22
N ALA A 224 1.34 12.20 1.44
CA ALA A 224 1.24 13.62 1.75
C ALA A 224 -0.22 14.11 1.78
N ARG A 225 -1.08 13.58 0.91
CA ARG A 225 -2.51 13.91 0.92
C ARG A 225 -3.22 13.36 2.17
N VAL A 226 -2.92 12.13 2.58
CA VAL A 226 -3.47 11.56 3.81
C VAL A 226 -2.98 12.33 5.04
N LEU A 227 -1.69 12.68 5.10
CA LEU A 227 -1.13 13.48 6.18
C LEU A 227 -1.68 14.91 6.21
N GLY A 228 -1.94 15.52 5.05
CA GLY A 228 -2.51 16.86 4.97
C GLY A 228 -3.83 17.01 5.75
N ASP A 229 -4.67 15.97 5.73
CA ASP A 229 -5.95 15.95 6.45
C ASP A 229 -5.82 15.53 7.94
N CYS A 230 -4.64 15.08 8.37
CA CYS A 230 -4.40 14.50 9.68
C CYS A 230 -4.12 15.57 10.75
N ASP A 231 -4.90 15.54 11.83
CA ASP A 231 -4.73 16.33 13.06
C ASP A 231 -4.41 15.46 14.28
N ASN A 232 -4.09 14.18 14.09
CA ASN A 232 -3.88 13.29 15.21
C ASN A 232 -2.50 13.56 15.87
N PRO A 233 -2.45 14.03 17.14
CA PRO A 233 -1.18 14.34 17.80
C PRO A 233 -0.26 13.14 17.95
N LYS A 234 -0.78 11.91 18.02
CA LYS A 234 0.04 10.69 18.10
C LYS A 234 0.85 10.48 16.82
N VAL A 235 0.25 10.73 15.66
CA VAL A 235 0.91 10.62 14.35
C VAL A 235 2.03 11.65 14.25
N VAL A 236 1.74 12.90 14.63
CA VAL A 236 2.74 13.99 14.64
C VAL A 236 3.87 13.70 15.62
N LYS A 237 3.58 13.24 16.84
CA LYS A 237 4.60 12.85 17.83
C LYS A 237 5.52 11.75 17.27
N ALA A 238 4.95 10.74 16.61
CA ALA A 238 5.74 9.68 15.99
C ALA A 238 6.63 10.20 14.84
N LEU A 239 6.13 11.13 14.01
CA LEU A 239 6.94 11.77 12.95
C LEU A 239 8.09 12.61 13.51
N LEU A 240 7.81 13.45 14.52
CA LEU A 240 8.82 14.30 15.17
C LEU A 240 9.89 13.45 15.89
N SER A 241 9.56 12.23 16.31
CA SER A 241 10.55 11.28 16.85
C SER A 241 11.50 10.70 15.80
N ASN A 242 11.20 10.92 14.51
CA ASN A 242 11.94 10.38 13.36
C ASN A 242 12.47 11.50 12.44
N VAL A 243 13.00 12.58 13.04
CA VAL A 243 13.55 13.74 12.31
C VAL A 243 15.07 13.66 12.09
N THR A 244 15.72 12.60 12.58
CA THR A 244 17.17 12.38 12.53
C THR A 244 17.50 11.03 11.92
N GLY A 245 18.65 10.87 11.25
CA GLY A 245 19.10 9.57 10.74
C GLY A 245 18.36 9.15 9.47
N THR A 246 17.91 7.88 9.40
CA THR A 246 17.17 7.39 8.22
C THR A 246 15.75 7.93 8.26
N LEU A 247 15.45 8.85 7.35
CA LEU A 247 14.15 9.51 7.30
C LEU A 247 13.08 8.60 6.69
N PRO A 248 11.90 8.48 7.32
CA PRO A 248 10.79 7.75 6.75
C PRO A 248 10.19 8.48 5.54
N ALA A 249 9.42 7.76 4.72
CA ALA A 249 8.86 8.25 3.46
C ALA A 249 8.01 9.54 3.62
N GLU A 250 7.41 9.73 4.79
CA GLU A 250 6.56 10.87 5.14
C GLU A 250 7.28 12.21 5.00
N TRP A 251 8.51 12.34 5.49
CA TRP A 251 9.24 13.62 5.41
C TRP A 251 9.53 14.03 3.98
N LYS A 252 9.96 13.08 3.15
CA LYS A 252 10.15 13.30 1.71
C LYS A 252 8.83 13.63 1.03
N SER A 253 7.75 12.92 1.36
CA SER A 253 6.43 13.18 0.77
C SER A 253 5.95 14.62 1.03
N MET A 254 6.10 15.10 2.26
CA MET A 254 5.74 16.47 2.64
C MET A 254 6.63 17.51 1.96
N GLU A 255 7.91 17.20 1.75
CA GLU A 255 8.80 18.09 1.01
C GLU A 255 8.36 18.27 -0.45
N TYR A 256 7.96 17.17 -1.11
CA TYR A 256 7.52 17.17 -2.52
C TYR A 256 6.16 17.83 -2.74
N VAL A 257 5.21 17.65 -1.81
CA VAL A 257 3.78 17.98 -2.00
C VAL A 257 3.36 19.20 -1.15
N TYR A 258 4.34 19.99 -0.69
CA TYR A 258 4.15 21.04 0.31
C TYR A 258 3.13 22.11 -0.03
N ASN A 259 3.04 22.53 -1.31
CA ASN A 259 2.07 23.54 -1.74
C ASN A 259 0.61 23.09 -1.59
N SER A 260 0.39 21.80 -1.31
CA SER A 260 -0.93 21.18 -1.14
C SER A 260 -1.13 20.55 0.23
N MET A 261 -0.20 20.73 1.17
CA MET A 261 -0.43 20.31 2.56
C MET A 261 -1.46 21.23 3.20
N ALA A 262 -2.47 20.66 3.86
CA ALA A 262 -3.48 21.47 4.51
C ALA A 262 -2.92 22.13 5.77
N GLU A 263 -3.39 23.36 6.04
CA GLU A 263 -3.05 24.13 7.24
C GLU A 263 -3.28 23.35 8.54
N LYS A 264 -4.25 22.43 8.51
CA LYS A 264 -4.65 21.58 9.62
C LYS A 264 -3.49 20.75 10.19
N PHE A 265 -2.73 20.05 9.35
CA PHE A 265 -1.58 19.26 9.80
C PHE A 265 -0.49 20.13 10.42
N TYR A 266 -0.15 21.26 9.77
CA TYR A 266 0.87 22.16 10.29
C TYR A 266 0.49 22.79 11.62
N LYS A 267 -0.79 23.11 11.83
CA LYS A 267 -1.28 23.56 13.13
C LYS A 267 -1.02 22.52 14.22
N THR A 268 -1.40 21.27 14.00
CA THR A 268 -1.15 20.19 14.96
C THR A 268 0.36 19.97 15.18
N LEU A 269 1.17 20.10 14.13
CA LEU A 269 2.63 20.02 14.24
C LEU A 269 3.19 21.08 15.20
N VAL A 270 2.78 22.35 15.05
CA VAL A 270 3.20 23.45 15.91
C VAL A 270 2.76 23.21 17.36
N GLU A 271 1.50 22.79 17.56
CA GLU A 271 0.94 22.50 18.89
C GLU A 271 1.73 21.39 19.60
N VAL A 272 2.01 20.29 18.91
CA VAL A 272 2.79 19.17 19.46
C VAL A 272 4.24 19.57 19.76
N MET A 273 4.86 20.39 18.92
CA MET A 273 6.20 20.91 19.18
C MET A 273 6.22 21.76 20.46
N ALA A 274 5.26 22.66 20.62
CA ALA A 274 5.12 23.49 21.80
C ALA A 274 4.86 22.67 23.07
N GLU A 275 3.97 21.67 23.01
CA GLU A 275 3.73 20.70 24.10
C GLU A 275 5.01 19.95 24.51
N SER A 276 5.88 19.68 23.54
CA SER A 276 7.16 18.98 23.75
C SER A 276 8.27 19.92 24.25
N GLY A 277 7.97 21.20 24.50
CA GLY A 277 8.92 22.20 24.98
C GLY A 277 9.83 22.78 23.89
N PHE A 278 9.59 22.47 22.62
CA PHE A 278 10.36 23.03 21.52
C PHE A 278 9.83 24.42 21.15
N GLN A 279 10.73 25.39 21.12
CA GLN A 279 10.48 26.77 20.70
C GLN A 279 11.07 27.06 19.32
N TYR A 280 12.06 26.27 18.89
CA TYR A 280 12.79 26.45 17.64
C TYR A 280 12.95 25.13 16.90
N VAL A 281 13.26 25.23 15.60
CA VAL A 281 13.80 24.14 14.79
C VAL A 281 15.23 24.48 14.34
N GLY A 282 16.09 23.48 14.15
CA GLY A 282 17.46 23.69 13.68
C GLY A 282 18.04 22.47 12.99
N GLY A 283 18.97 22.69 12.07
CA GLY A 283 19.70 21.60 11.41
C GLY A 283 20.76 21.00 12.33
N ILE A 284 20.90 19.67 12.35
CA ILE A 284 21.87 18.96 13.22
C ILE A 284 23.29 19.51 13.03
N GLN A 285 23.67 19.89 11.81
CA GLN A 285 24.98 20.46 11.49
C GLN A 285 25.28 21.80 12.18
N ASP A 286 24.25 22.52 12.61
CA ASP A 286 24.35 23.83 13.24
C ASP A 286 24.23 23.76 14.77
N ARG A 287 24.05 22.55 15.34
CA ARG A 287 23.80 22.34 16.77
C ARG A 287 24.85 23.02 17.65
N GLU A 288 26.13 22.83 17.36
CA GLU A 288 27.23 23.40 18.17
C GLU A 288 27.44 24.92 17.98
N ARG A 289 26.70 25.54 17.07
CA ARG A 289 26.74 27.00 16.83
C ARG A 289 25.78 27.78 17.72
N VAL A 290 24.90 27.07 18.43
CA VAL A 290 23.80 27.64 19.22
C VAL A 290 24.09 27.53 20.72
N SER A 291 23.60 28.51 21.49
CA SER A 291 23.75 28.54 22.96
C SER A 291 23.21 27.25 23.60
N SER A 292 23.73 26.84 24.76
CA SER A 292 23.22 25.66 25.48
C SER A 292 21.74 25.78 25.84
N GLU A 293 21.28 26.98 26.18
CA GLU A 293 19.87 27.26 26.49
C GLU A 293 18.98 27.06 25.26
N ASP A 294 19.33 27.65 24.13
CA ASP A 294 18.54 27.51 22.90
C ASP A 294 18.62 26.09 22.34
N ARG A 295 19.77 25.42 22.48
CA ARG A 295 19.93 24.00 22.11
C ARG A 295 18.91 23.10 22.79
N ALA A 296 18.61 23.33 24.07
CA ALA A 296 17.64 22.54 24.82
C ALA A 296 16.18 22.78 24.38
N LYS A 297 15.90 23.94 23.77
CA LYS A 297 14.57 24.35 23.28
C LYS A 297 14.42 24.15 21.76
N THR A 298 15.40 23.54 21.10
CA THR A 298 15.42 23.37 19.64
C THR A 298 15.22 21.91 19.26
N LEU A 299 14.29 21.66 18.34
CA LEU A 299 14.20 20.38 17.65
C LEU A 299 15.28 20.30 16.57
N TRP A 300 16.29 19.46 16.81
CA TRP A 300 17.40 19.25 15.87
C TRP A 300 17.06 18.15 14.87
N CYS A 301 17.13 18.47 13.58
CA CYS A 301 16.67 17.58 12.52
C CYS A 301 17.59 17.56 11.30
N GLU A 302 17.44 16.52 10.47
CA GLU A 302 18.02 16.48 9.13
C GLU A 302 17.44 17.60 8.24
N TYR A 303 18.11 17.84 7.11
CA TYR A 303 17.74 18.90 6.17
C TYR A 303 16.27 18.86 5.68
N ILE A 304 15.73 17.67 5.40
CA ILE A 304 14.37 17.53 4.85
C ILE A 304 13.30 17.90 5.90
N PRO A 305 13.26 17.30 7.12
CA PRO A 305 12.34 17.73 8.15
C PRO A 305 12.50 19.20 8.53
N LEU A 306 13.74 19.71 8.59
CA LEU A 306 14.00 21.14 8.84
C LEU A 306 13.21 22.01 7.86
N ARG A 307 13.38 21.77 6.55
CA ARG A 307 12.70 22.52 5.51
C ARG A 307 11.18 22.40 5.55
N VAL A 308 10.65 21.26 5.97
CA VAL A 308 9.20 21.07 6.13
C VAL A 308 8.70 21.89 7.33
N ILE A 309 9.41 21.86 8.46
CA ILE A 309 9.01 22.55 9.68
C ILE A 309 9.20 24.08 9.56
N GLU A 310 10.23 24.56 8.87
CA GLU A 310 10.46 25.99 8.60
C GLU A 310 9.33 26.67 7.81
N ARG A 311 8.48 25.89 7.15
CA ARG A 311 7.29 26.40 6.44
C ARG A 311 6.10 26.63 7.38
N THR A 312 6.21 26.21 8.63
CA THR A 312 5.24 26.51 9.67
C THR A 312 5.58 27.85 10.34
N SER A 313 4.89 28.19 11.43
CA SER A 313 5.23 29.34 12.26
C SER A 313 6.38 29.09 13.25
N VAL A 314 6.99 27.90 13.26
CA VAL A 314 8.12 27.60 14.16
C VAL A 314 9.40 28.28 13.64
N PRO A 315 10.03 29.17 14.42
CA PRO A 315 11.23 29.86 13.99
C PRO A 315 12.44 28.92 13.90
N ASN A 316 13.26 29.11 12.86
CA ASN A 316 14.60 28.51 12.82
C ASN A 316 15.49 29.20 13.87
N VAL A 317 16.15 28.41 14.72
CA VAL A 317 17.08 28.89 15.75
C VAL A 317 18.22 29.75 15.18
N MET A 318 18.61 29.50 13.93
CA MET A 318 19.65 30.26 13.24
C MET A 318 19.24 31.70 12.92
N ASN A 319 17.94 32.01 12.90
CA ASN A 319 17.47 33.39 12.74
C ASN A 319 17.63 34.20 14.04
N LYS A 320 17.70 33.52 15.20
CA LYS A 320 17.97 34.14 16.51
C LYS A 320 19.45 34.24 16.80
N ALA A 321 20.22 33.23 16.37
CA ALA A 321 21.66 33.30 16.41
C ALA A 321 22.09 34.44 15.49
N GLU A 322 22.19 35.66 16.04
CA GLU A 322 23.03 36.70 15.46
C GLU A 322 24.31 35.98 15.02
N TYR A 323 24.61 35.98 13.73
CA TYR A 323 25.87 35.48 13.19
C TYR A 323 26.99 36.36 13.79
N LYS A 324 27.29 36.19 15.08
CA LYS A 324 28.30 36.92 15.86
C LYS A 324 29.71 36.50 15.48
N LYS A 325 29.86 35.57 14.54
CA LYS A 325 31.09 35.48 13.76
C LYS A 325 30.84 36.31 12.51
N GLY A 326 31.27 37.58 12.58
CA GLY A 326 31.54 38.34 11.38
C GLY A 326 32.35 37.44 10.47
N TYR A 327 31.81 37.12 9.30
CA TYR A 327 32.58 36.47 8.27
C TYR A 327 33.81 37.35 8.08
N GLN A 328 34.99 36.81 8.41
CA GLN A 328 36.21 37.43 7.96
C GLN A 328 36.17 37.24 6.45
N VAL A 329 35.84 38.30 5.72
CA VAL A 329 35.99 38.32 4.26
C VAL A 329 37.48 38.15 4.03
N ILE A 330 37.91 36.90 3.82
CA ILE A 330 39.25 36.61 3.36
C ILE A 330 39.24 37.11 1.92
N GLY A 331 39.93 38.22 1.66
CA GLY A 331 40.06 38.74 0.30
C GLY A 331 40.52 37.61 -0.60
N TRP A 332 39.78 37.35 -1.67
CA TRP A 332 40.23 36.44 -2.71
C TRP A 332 41.64 36.86 -3.12
N PRO A 333 42.67 35.98 -3.09
CA PRO A 333 43.94 36.32 -3.67
C PRO A 333 43.68 36.48 -5.17
N ILE A 334 43.55 37.73 -5.62
CA ILE A 334 43.68 38.07 -7.03
C ILE A 334 45.12 37.70 -7.35
N GLY A 335 45.32 36.52 -7.92
CA GLY A 335 46.58 36.17 -8.56
C GLY A 335 46.80 37.19 -9.66
N VAL A 336 47.70 38.14 -9.41
CA VAL A 336 48.34 38.89 -10.47
C VAL A 336 49.20 37.85 -11.19
N TYR A 337 48.73 37.40 -12.36
CA TYR A 337 49.58 36.68 -13.30
C TYR A 337 50.59 37.71 -13.82
N ASP A 338 51.84 37.59 -13.38
CA ASP A 338 52.99 38.26 -13.99
C ASP A 338 53.36 37.61 -15.34
#